data_AF-A0A355BZY0-F1
#
_entry.id   AF-A0A355BZY0-F1
#
_cell.length_a   1.000
_cell.length_b   1.000
_cell.length_c   1.000
_cell.angle_alpha   90.00
_cell.angle_beta   90.00
_cell.angle_gamma   90.00
#
_symmetry.space_group_name_H-M   'P 1'
#
loop_
_entity.id
_entity.type
_entity.pdbx_description
1 polymer ?
#
loop_
_entity_poly.entity_id
_entity_poly.type
_entity_poly.pdbx_seq_one_letter_code
_entity_poly.pdbx_strand_id
1 'polypeptide(L)'
;ENVNTISGIKQLRSTSADGLSQVFVEFELEENVDVKAQDVRDKVNIALRDLPTEIDPPVIEKVDPDAAPIMSVMIASNDAIGDLSTYADEVVKEALQRLPGVGSVSIVGGRLREIRIWLDANKLRAFGVT
;
A
#
# COMPACT_ATOMS: atom_id res chain seq x y z
N GLU A 1 9.72 -7.02 16.16
CA GLU A 1 9.75 -6.89 17.63
C GLU A 1 9.69 -5.46 18.14
N ASN A 2 10.36 -4.49 17.49
CA ASN A 2 10.42 -3.08 17.96
C ASN A 2 9.06 -2.39 18.21
N VAL A 3 8.02 -2.76 17.47
CA VAL A 3 6.66 -2.18 17.59
C VAL A 3 5.92 -2.67 18.85
N ASN A 4 6.27 -3.83 19.41
CA ASN A 4 5.61 -4.40 20.59
C ASN A 4 5.88 -3.61 21.89
N THR A 5 6.75 -2.59 21.83
CA THR A 5 7.11 -1.73 22.98
C THR A 5 6.23 -0.50 23.11
N ILE A 6 5.29 -0.28 22.19
CA ILE A 6 4.35 0.83 22.23
C ILE A 6 3.25 0.50 23.24
N SER A 7 2.95 1.44 24.14
CA SER A 7 1.90 1.28 25.14
C SER A 7 0.51 1.27 24.50
N GLY A 8 -0.45 0.59 25.14
CA GLY A 8 -1.84 0.59 24.71
C GLY A 8 -2.13 -0.31 23.50
N ILE A 9 -1.22 -1.22 23.14
CA ILE A 9 -1.51 -2.28 22.15
C ILE A 9 -2.41 -3.32 22.80
N LYS A 10 -3.58 -3.53 22.21
CA LYS A 10 -4.52 -4.60 22.55
C LYS A 10 -4.17 -5.90 21.85
N GLN A 11 -3.84 -5.81 20.55
CA GLN A 11 -3.48 -6.98 19.75
C GLN A 11 -2.47 -6.63 18.66
N LEU A 12 -1.50 -7.52 18.46
CA LEU A 12 -0.56 -7.46 17.34
C LEU A 12 -0.68 -8.77 16.55
N ARG A 13 -0.93 -8.66 15.24
CA ARG A 13 -0.92 -9.78 14.30
C ARG A 13 0.04 -9.47 13.17
N SER A 14 0.78 -10.48 12.72
CA SER A 14 1.64 -10.34 11.57
C SER A 14 1.42 -11.51 10.62
N THR A 15 1.37 -11.19 9.34
CA THR A 15 1.26 -12.15 8.25
C THR A 15 2.37 -11.83 7.27
N SER A 16 3.19 -12.83 6.95
CA SER A 16 4.27 -12.69 5.97
C SER A 16 4.07 -13.71 4.85
N ALA A 17 4.31 -13.26 3.62
CA ALA A 17 4.31 -14.02 2.40
C ALA A 17 5.53 -13.60 1.55
N ASP A 18 5.82 -14.33 0.47
CA ASP A 18 6.95 -14.00 -0.41
C ASP A 18 6.83 -12.57 -0.94
N GLY A 19 7.81 -11.73 -0.59
CA GLY A 19 7.88 -10.33 -1.00
C GLY A 19 6.90 -9.38 -0.28
N LEU A 20 6.08 -9.85 0.67
CA LEU A 20 5.12 -9.02 1.39
C LEU A 20 5.03 -9.40 2.87
N SER A 21 5.24 -8.43 3.76
CA SER A 21 4.99 -8.59 5.19
C SER A 21 4.01 -7.53 5.68
N GLN A 22 2.92 -7.97 6.29
CA GLN A 22 1.90 -7.11 6.89
C GLN A 22 1.90 -7.28 8.40
N VAL A 23 1.78 -6.16 9.11
CA VAL A 23 1.66 -6.10 10.57
C VAL A 23 0.44 -5.28 10.93
N PHE A 24 -0.52 -5.91 11.58
CA PHE A 24 -1.71 -5.27 12.14
C PHE A 24 -1.49 -5.00 13.63
N VAL A 25 -1.67 -3.75 14.02
CA VAL A 25 -1.58 -3.29 15.41
C VAL A 25 -2.92 -2.69 15.81
N GLU A 26 -3.61 -3.35 16.73
CA GLU A 26 -4.84 -2.89 17.34
C GLU A 26 -4.50 -2.23 18.68
N PHE A 27 -4.95 -0.99 18.86
CA PHE A 27 -4.79 -0.23 20.10
C PHE A 27 -6.07 -0.24 20.94
N GLU A 28 -5.94 0.04 22.23
CA GLU A 28 -7.10 0.27 23.11
C GLU A 28 -7.89 1.51 22.65
N LEU A 29 -9.22 1.49 22.85
CA LEU A 29 -10.15 2.54 22.41
C LEU A 29 -9.86 3.92 23.02
N GLU A 30 -9.20 3.96 24.17
CA GLU A 30 -8.88 5.17 24.93
C GLU A 30 -7.67 5.93 24.37
N GLU A 31 -6.93 5.29 23.45
CA GLU A 31 -5.70 5.84 22.88
C GLU A 31 -5.99 6.72 21.67
N ASN A 32 -5.23 7.81 21.54
CA ASN A 32 -5.33 8.66 20.36
C ASN A 32 -4.59 8.02 19.17
N VAL A 33 -5.34 7.66 18.12
CA VAL A 33 -4.80 6.98 16.94
C VAL A 33 -3.73 7.80 16.20
N ASP A 34 -3.79 9.13 16.21
CA ASP A 34 -2.79 9.98 15.55
C ASP A 34 -1.46 9.95 16.30
N VAL A 35 -1.51 9.96 17.64
CA VAL A 35 -0.32 9.83 18.49
C VAL A 35 0.30 8.46 18.31
N LYS A 36 -0.50 7.39 18.38
CA LYS A 36 0.00 6.02 18.22
C LYS A 36 0.55 5.74 16.82
N ALA A 37 -0.06 6.31 15.78
CA ALA A 37 0.47 6.20 14.42
C ALA A 37 1.87 6.85 14.31
N GLN A 38 2.11 7.96 15.02
CA GLN A 38 3.44 8.57 15.09
C GLN A 38 4.42 7.68 15.87
N ASP A 39 4.03 7.14 17.01
CA ASP A 39 4.86 6.21 17.79
C ASP A 39 5.26 4.97 16.96
N VAL A 40 4.31 4.41 16.20
CA VAL A 40 4.56 3.29 15.27
C VAL A 40 5.57 3.69 14.21
N ARG A 41 5.40 4.86 13.58
CA ARG A 41 6.33 5.38 12.56
C ARG A 41 7.75 5.51 13.12
N ASP A 42 7.88 6.04 14.33
CA ASP A 42 9.19 6.23 14.96
C ASP A 42 9.85 4.88 15.29
N LYS A 43 9.10 3.90 15.78
CA LYS A 43 9.61 2.54 16.05
C LYS A 43 9.96 1.78 14.77
N VAL A 44 9.17 1.95 13.70
CA VAL A 44 9.46 1.37 12.39
C VAL A 44 10.73 1.99 11.81
N ASN A 45 10.92 3.31 11.95
CA ASN A 45 12.14 3.98 11.49
C ASN A 45 13.41 3.50 12.20
N ILE A 46 13.33 3.11 13.47
CA ILE A 46 14.44 2.48 14.18
C ILE A 46 14.71 1.09 13.59
N ALA A 47 13.65 0.29 13.39
CA ALA A 47 13.76 -1.07 12.85
C ALA A 47 14.25 -1.10 11.39
N LEU A 48 14.01 -0.05 10.61
CA LEU A 48 14.51 0.08 9.23
C LEU A 48 16.02 -0.08 9.13
N ARG A 49 16.77 0.28 10.18
CA ARG A 49 18.24 0.14 10.22
C ARG A 49 18.71 -1.31 10.26
N ASP A 50 17.84 -2.21 10.71
CA ASP A 50 18.12 -3.64 10.82
C ASP A 50 17.64 -4.43 9.59
N LEU A 51 17.00 -3.74 8.62
CA LEU A 51 16.45 -4.35 7.41
C LEU A 51 17.39 -4.16 6.20
N PRO A 52 17.31 -5.04 5.18
CA PRO A 52 18.09 -4.89 3.95
C PRO A 52 17.83 -3.55 3.27
N THR A 53 18.85 -2.98 2.61
CA THR A 53 18.72 -1.70 1.90
C THR A 53 17.85 -1.78 0.64
N GLU A 54 17.57 -2.98 0.13
CA GLU A 54 16.70 -3.16 -1.04
C GLU A 54 15.20 -3.17 -0.72
N ILE A 55 14.79 -2.99 0.54
CA ILE A 55 13.36 -2.97 0.86
C ILE A 55 12.71 -1.65 0.43
N ASP A 56 11.48 -1.74 -0.05
CA ASP A 56 10.65 -0.55 -0.20
C ASP A 56 10.32 0.05 1.18
N PRO A 57 10.21 1.39 1.28
CA PRO A 57 9.81 2.03 2.52
C PRO A 57 8.47 1.48 3.01
N PRO A 58 8.37 1.05 4.28
CA PRO A 58 7.11 0.57 4.83
C PRO A 58 6.09 1.71 4.87
N VAL A 59 4.87 1.41 4.46
CA VAL A 59 3.75 2.35 4.50
C VAL A 59 2.96 2.11 5.78
N ILE A 60 2.78 3.17 6.57
CA ILE A 60 1.99 3.14 7.79
C ILE A 60 0.63 3.79 7.49
N GLU A 61 -0.42 2.98 7.49
CA GLU A 61 -1.79 3.42 7.26
C GLU A 61 -2.65 3.24 8.51
N LYS A 62 -3.54 4.20 8.74
CA LYS A 62 -4.59 4.09 9.74
C LYS A 62 -5.76 3.36 9.10
N VAL A 63 -6.11 2.20 9.63
CA VAL A 63 -7.24 1.41 9.16
C VAL A 63 -8.41 1.65 10.10
N ASP A 64 -9.54 2.06 9.54
CA ASP A 64 -10.82 2.12 10.24
C ASP A 64 -11.60 0.85 9.91
N PRO A 65 -11.76 -0.10 10.86
CA PRO A 65 -12.49 -1.34 10.64
C PRO A 65 -14.01 -1.12 10.42
N ASP A 66 -14.54 0.04 10.82
CA ASP A 66 -15.95 0.41 10.59
C ASP A 66 -16.15 1.15 9.25
N ALA A 67 -15.08 1.39 8.49
CA ALA A 67 -15.15 2.02 7.17
C ALA A 67 -15.72 1.05 6.11
N ALA A 68 -17.02 0.80 6.18
CA ALA A 68 -17.74 0.12 5.12
C ALA A 68 -17.87 1.03 3.88
N PRO A 69 -17.66 0.51 2.65
CA PRO A 69 -17.90 1.28 1.43
C PRO A 69 -19.35 1.78 1.39
N ILE A 70 -19.53 3.11 1.34
CA ILE A 70 -20.85 3.74 1.26
C ILE A 70 -21.40 3.82 -0.17
N MET A 71 -20.55 3.64 -1.18
CA MET A 71 -20.90 3.71 -2.59
C MET A 71 -19.98 2.83 -3.43
N SER A 72 -20.56 2.16 -4.43
CA SER A 72 -19.82 1.43 -5.46
C SER A 72 -20.15 2.02 -6.83
N VAL A 73 -19.13 2.29 -7.63
CA VAL A 73 -19.27 2.83 -8.99
C VAL A 73 -18.71 1.82 -9.97
N MET A 74 -19.52 1.42 -10.95
CA MET A 74 -19.09 0.55 -12.05
C MET A 74 -18.64 1.42 -13.22
N ILE A 75 -17.46 1.12 -13.76
CA ILE A 75 -16.90 1.77 -14.95
C ILE A 75 -16.87 0.73 -16.06
N ALA A 76 -17.43 1.08 -17.23
CA ALA A 76 -17.47 0.20 -18.40
C ALA A 76 -17.02 0.97 -19.64
N SER A 77 -16.24 0.29 -20.49
CA SER A 77 -15.83 0.76 -21.82
C SER A 77 -15.71 -0.42 -22.77
N ASN A 78 -15.73 -0.15 -24.08
CA ASN A 78 -15.35 -1.11 -25.12
C ASN A 78 -13.83 -1.17 -25.34
N ASP A 79 -13.06 -0.31 -24.66
CA ASP A 79 -11.60 -0.27 -24.73
C ASP A 79 -10.96 -1.49 -24.06
N ALA A 80 -9.65 -1.67 -24.27
CA ALA A 80 -8.89 -2.67 -23.55
C ALA A 80 -8.96 -2.44 -22.03
N ILE A 81 -9.08 -3.53 -21.27
CA ILE A 81 -9.20 -3.47 -19.79
C ILE A 81 -8.04 -2.72 -19.12
N GLY A 82 -6.84 -2.76 -19.72
CA GLY A 82 -5.67 -2.03 -19.21
C GLY A 82 -5.88 -0.52 -19.29
N ASP A 83 -6.32 -0.01 -20.44
CA ASP A 83 -6.57 1.42 -20.64
C ASP A 83 -7.72 1.91 -19.73
N LEU A 84 -8.77 1.10 -19.59
CA LEU A 84 -9.88 1.38 -18.68
C LEU A 84 -9.43 1.42 -17.21
N SER A 85 -8.52 0.53 -16.82
CA SER A 85 -7.96 0.50 -15.46
C SER A 85 -7.08 1.71 -15.18
N THR A 86 -6.25 2.11 -16.15
CA THR A 86 -5.45 3.34 -16.07
C THR A 86 -6.36 4.57 -15.94
N TYR A 87 -7.42 4.66 -16.75
CA TYR A 87 -8.38 5.76 -16.63
C TYR A 87 -9.09 5.77 -15.26
N ALA A 88 -9.48 4.60 -14.74
CA ALA A 88 -10.09 4.49 -13.42
C ALA A 88 -9.15 4.96 -12.30
N ASP A 89 -7.86 4.62 -12.36
CA ASP A 89 -6.87 4.96 -11.33
C ASP A 89 -6.40 6.42 -11.43
N GLU A 90 -6.01 6.88 -12.62
CA GLU A 90 -5.38 8.19 -12.79
C GLU A 90 -6.40 9.33 -12.91
N VAL A 91 -7.64 9.06 -13.32
CA VAL A 91 -8.66 10.09 -13.55
C VAL A 91 -9.80 9.99 -12.54
N VAL A 92 -10.49 8.85 -12.51
CA VAL A 92 -11.73 8.72 -11.73
C VAL A 92 -11.44 8.71 -10.23
N LYS A 93 -10.52 7.87 -9.77
CA LYS A 93 -10.13 7.77 -8.36
C LYS A 93 -9.56 9.10 -7.85
N GLU A 94 -8.64 9.71 -8.59
CA GLU A 94 -8.08 11.04 -8.28
C GLU A 94 -9.15 12.13 -8.16
N ALA A 95 -10.14 12.15 -9.07
CA ALA A 95 -11.23 13.11 -9.01
C ALA A 95 -12.13 12.91 -7.78
N LEU A 96 -12.44 11.65 -7.43
CA LEU A 96 -13.28 11.32 -6.27
C LEU A 96 -12.56 11.60 -4.95
N GLN A 97 -11.27 11.28 -4.85
CA GLN A 97 -10.48 11.53 -3.63
C GLN A 97 -10.37 13.01 -3.27
N ARG A 98 -10.48 13.92 -4.24
CA ARG A 98 -10.43 15.38 -3.99
C ARG A 98 -11.75 15.95 -3.44
N LEU A 99 -12.84 15.18 -3.46
CA LEU A 99 -14.12 15.66 -2.97
C LEU A 99 -14.15 15.72 -1.43
N PRO A 100 -14.63 16.83 -0.85
CA PRO A 100 -14.80 16.93 0.60
C PRO A 100 -15.68 15.80 1.15
N GLY A 101 -15.20 15.11 2.19
CA GLY A 101 -15.93 14.01 2.84
C GLY A 101 -15.63 12.62 2.28
N VAL A 102 -14.81 12.49 1.23
CA VAL A 102 -14.32 11.19 0.76
C VAL A 102 -13.10 10.77 1.58
N GLY A 103 -13.24 9.70 2.37
CA GLY A 103 -12.14 9.15 3.18
C GLY A 103 -11.17 8.29 2.38
N SER A 104 -11.67 7.41 1.52
CA SER A 104 -10.85 6.52 0.68
C SER A 104 -11.61 6.07 -0.56
N VAL A 105 -10.88 5.79 -1.64
CA VAL A 105 -11.41 5.21 -2.88
C VAL A 105 -10.53 4.02 -3.26
N SER A 106 -11.15 2.86 -3.49
CA SER A 106 -10.45 1.64 -3.90
C SER A 106 -10.96 1.18 -5.26
N ILE A 107 -10.08 0.56 -6.04
CA ILE A 107 -10.39 -0.01 -7.36
C ILE A 107 -10.40 -1.52 -7.23
N VAL A 108 -11.47 -2.15 -7.71
CA VAL A 108 -11.64 -3.60 -7.69
C VAL A 108 -11.64 -4.13 -9.12
N GLY A 109 -10.87 -5.19 -9.38
CA GLY A 109 -10.81 -5.85 -10.69
C GLY A 109 -10.01 -5.10 -11.77
N GLY A 110 -9.29 -4.05 -11.40
CA GLY A 110 -8.39 -3.33 -12.30
C GLY A 110 -7.16 -4.17 -12.69
N ARG A 111 -6.66 -3.97 -13.90
CA ARG A 111 -5.39 -4.52 -14.39
C ARG A 111 -4.37 -3.40 -14.52
N LEU A 112 -3.44 -3.35 -13.59
CA LEU A 112 -2.35 -2.37 -13.62
C LEU A 112 -1.49 -2.53 -14.86
N ARG A 113 -0.99 -1.41 -15.37
CA ARG A 113 -0.09 -1.38 -16.51
C ARG A 113 1.29 -1.87 -16.08
N GLU A 114 1.67 -3.05 -16.54
CA GLU A 114 3.01 -3.61 -16.37
C GLU A 114 3.81 -3.50 -17.66
N ILE A 115 5.04 -2.99 -17.59
CA ILE A 115 6.01 -3.10 -18.67
C ILE A 115 6.93 -4.27 -18.35
N ARG A 116 6.93 -5.31 -19.19
CA ARG A 116 7.86 -6.43 -19.08
C ARG A 116 9.01 -6.25 -20.05
N ILE A 117 10.23 -6.15 -19.52
CA ILE A 117 11.45 -6.04 -20.30
C ILE A 117 12.11 -7.43 -20.36
N TRP A 118 12.16 -8.00 -21.55
CA TRP A 118 12.85 -9.26 -21.80
C TRP A 118 14.25 -8.96 -22.33
N LEU A 119 15.25 -9.25 -21.50
CA LEU A 119 16.65 -8.98 -21.82
C LEU A 119 17.25 -10.14 -22.63
N ASP A 120 17.97 -9.80 -23.70
CA ASP A 120 18.77 -10.76 -24.48
C ASP A 120 20.23 -10.66 -24.05
N ALA A 121 20.68 -11.64 -23.26
CA ALA A 121 22.03 -11.69 -22.71
C ALA A 121 23.14 -11.76 -23.78
N ASN A 122 22.84 -12.24 -25.00
CA ASN A 122 23.82 -12.26 -26.08
C ASN A 122 23.99 -10.88 -26.69
N LYS A 123 22.89 -10.15 -26.90
CA LYS A 123 22.93 -8.78 -27.39
C LYS A 123 23.54 -7.83 -26.36
N LEU A 124 23.17 -7.95 -25.08
CA LEU A 124 23.75 -7.11 -24.02
C LEU A 124 25.28 -7.22 -24.00
N ARG A 125 25.81 -8.45 -24.02
CA ARG A 125 27.26 -8.70 -24.11
C ARG A 125 27.89 -8.15 -25.39
N ALA A 126 27.23 -8.30 -26.55
CA ALA A 126 27.73 -7.78 -27.82
C ALA A 126 27.81 -6.24 -27.85
N PHE A 127 26.93 -5.57 -27.12
CA PHE A 127 26.94 -4.11 -26.94
C PHE A 127 27.77 -3.65 -25.73
N GLY A 128 28.42 -4.57 -24.99
CA GLY A 128 29.23 -4.24 -23.82
C GLY A 128 28.44 -3.71 -22.62
N VAL A 129 27.14 -3.98 -22.57
CA VAL A 129 26.24 -3.57 -21.48
C VAL A 129 25.80 -4.78 -20.66
N THR A 130 25.42 -4.55 -19.40
CA THR A 130 24.93 -5.58 -18.45
C THR A 130 23.50 -5.31 -18.06
#